data_AF-A0A0Q9W4W4-F1
#
_entry.id   AF-A0A0Q9W4W4-F1
#
_cell.length_a   1.000
_cell.length_b   1.000
_cell.length_c   1.000
_cell.angle_alpha   90.00
_cell.angle_beta   90.00
_cell.angle_gamma   90.00
#
_symmetry.space_group_name_H-M   'P 1'
#
loop_
_entity.id
_entity.type
_entity.pdbx_description
1 polymer ?
#
loop_
_entity_poly.entity_id
_entity_poly.type
_entity_poly.pdbx_seq_one_letter_code
_entity_poly.pdbx_strand_id
1 'polypeptide(L)'
;MMAIPSEDQRNDRKFLCPKMMGEYIDNCIRIFVVVFVADFMQRLFYVSTEYLINGQYYLLEDRAITIVKRAFSYHHKAVYLILGLAFAGLARFGSTGNLTPLLPNSAHLIYIPLYWIFRYAQLSHSSLSYAHWIRECHGLDYAAGMASNYFHGYLKLSLPERGHVGLQKRMQVYEDTHNVRFGLNRLIILIPDEMFVKGVIESSLLEKAHPLETQFINRAGVNRSFKHAVYRLTRQINGTTYYLAMEGATPMLSFFESMNFQLSATWQMREMKREIWLKFYKHLKELSNTWPETRREVELLIKQTENL
;
A
#
# COMPACT_ATOMS: atom_id res chain seq x y z
N MET A 1 -41.40 -13.09 -52.48
CA MET A 1 -40.81 -11.91 -53.14
C MET A 1 -40.21 -11.03 -52.05
N MET A 2 -38.92 -11.19 -51.73
CA MET A 2 -38.22 -10.26 -50.83
C MET A 2 -37.88 -9.02 -51.65
N ALA A 3 -38.45 -7.88 -51.26
CA ALA A 3 -38.17 -6.60 -51.90
C ALA A 3 -36.70 -6.24 -51.70
N ILE A 4 -35.95 -6.17 -52.80
CA ILE A 4 -34.58 -5.65 -52.82
C ILE A 4 -34.69 -4.14 -52.61
N PRO A 5 -34.03 -3.53 -51.60
CA PRO A 5 -34.10 -2.09 -51.39
C PRO A 5 -33.52 -1.35 -52.60
N SER A 6 -34.15 -0.25 -53.00
CA SER A 6 -33.65 0.60 -54.09
C SER A 6 -32.25 1.16 -53.76
N GLU A 7 -31.42 1.35 -54.78
CA GLU A 7 -30.02 1.82 -54.66
C GLU A 7 -29.90 3.11 -53.85
N ASP A 8 -30.90 3.98 -53.95
CA ASP A 8 -31.02 5.26 -53.23
C ASP A 8 -31.15 5.08 -51.71
N GLN A 9 -32.01 4.15 -51.27
CA GLN A 9 -32.15 3.81 -49.84
C GLN A 9 -30.88 3.16 -49.27
N ARG A 10 -30.08 2.51 -50.13
CA ARG A 10 -28.80 1.90 -49.76
C ARG A 10 -27.70 2.95 -49.61
N ASN A 11 -27.72 4.01 -50.41
CA ASN A 11 -26.78 5.13 -50.32
C ASN A 11 -27.06 6.04 -49.13
N ASP A 12 -28.33 6.37 -48.84
CA ASP A 12 -28.68 7.19 -47.68
C ASP A 12 -28.26 6.55 -46.35
N ARG A 13 -28.45 5.23 -46.20
CA ARG A 13 -27.98 4.50 -45.01
C ARG A 13 -26.45 4.47 -44.89
N LYS A 14 -25.71 4.46 -46.01
CA LYS A 14 -24.24 4.49 -46.01
C LYS A 14 -23.67 5.85 -45.60
N PHE A 15 -24.38 6.95 -45.86
CA PHE A 15 -23.96 8.30 -45.45
C PHE A 15 -24.45 8.71 -44.05
N LEU A 16 -25.56 8.16 -43.56
CA LEU A 16 -26.04 8.41 -42.20
C LEU A 16 -25.07 7.89 -41.12
N CYS A 17 -24.52 6.69 -41.30
CA CYS A 17 -23.70 6.05 -40.28
C CYS A 17 -22.37 6.79 -39.97
N PRO A 18 -21.60 7.27 -40.98
CA PRO A 18 -20.42 8.11 -40.76
C PRO A 18 -20.74 9.46 -40.11
N LYS A 19 -21.88 10.07 -40.47
CA LYS A 19 -22.31 11.35 -39.91
C LYS A 19 -22.67 11.22 -38.42
N MET A 20 -23.45 10.20 -38.07
CA MET A 20 -23.81 9.89 -36.68
C MET A 20 -22.58 9.57 -35.82
N MET A 21 -21.60 8.84 -36.38
CA MET A 21 -20.33 8.58 -35.69
C MET A 21 -19.50 9.85 -35.49
N GLY A 22 -19.45 10.73 -36.48
CA GLY A 22 -18.79 12.03 -36.36
C GLY A 22 -19.37 12.89 -35.24
N GLU A 23 -20.70 13.00 -35.18
CA GLU A 23 -21.41 13.75 -34.12
C GLU A 23 -21.21 13.14 -32.73
N TYR A 24 -21.15 11.81 -32.63
CA TYR A 24 -20.82 11.12 -31.37
C TYR A 24 -19.41 11.47 -30.89
N ILE A 25 -18.41 11.41 -31.77
CA ILE A 25 -17.02 11.77 -31.47
C ILE A 25 -16.93 13.23 -31.01
N ASP A 26 -17.61 14.14 -31.72
CA ASP A 26 -17.64 15.56 -31.40
C ASP A 26 -18.21 15.79 -29.98
N ASN A 27 -19.30 15.09 -29.63
CA ASN A 27 -19.90 15.15 -28.30
C ASN A 27 -18.99 14.56 -27.20
N CYS A 28 -18.33 13.43 -27.47
CA CYS A 28 -17.38 12.83 -26.51
C CYS A 28 -16.22 13.77 -26.20
N ILE A 29 -15.61 14.38 -27.23
CA ILE A 29 -14.52 15.36 -27.07
C ILE A 29 -15.03 16.56 -26.29
N ARG A 30 -16.22 17.08 -26.62
CA ARG A 30 -16.80 18.22 -25.92
C ARG A 30 -17.04 17.95 -24.44
N ILE A 31 -17.67 16.82 -24.10
CA ILE A 31 -17.90 16.41 -22.70
C ILE A 31 -16.56 16.27 -21.97
N PHE A 32 -15.56 15.68 -22.62
CA PHE A 32 -14.23 15.55 -22.05
C PHE A 32 -13.58 16.91 -21.74
N VAL A 33 -13.69 17.89 -22.65
CA VAL A 33 -13.20 19.25 -22.40
C VAL A 33 -13.88 19.87 -21.17
N VAL A 34 -15.20 19.67 -20.99
CA VAL A 34 -15.92 20.15 -19.79
C VAL A 34 -15.37 19.51 -18.52
N VAL A 35 -15.19 18.18 -18.52
CA VAL A 35 -14.62 17.44 -17.37
C VAL A 35 -13.21 17.92 -17.07
N PHE A 36 -12.39 18.15 -18.10
CA PHE A 36 -11.03 18.65 -17.95
C PHE A 36 -11.00 20.07 -17.36
N VAL A 37 -11.85 20.98 -17.86
CA VAL A 37 -11.98 22.33 -17.30
C VAL A 37 -12.43 22.28 -15.84
N ALA A 38 -13.39 21.41 -15.51
CA ALA A 38 -13.85 21.22 -14.14
C ALA A 38 -12.73 20.73 -13.19
N ASP A 39 -11.94 19.74 -13.63
CA ASP A 39 -10.79 19.21 -12.88
C ASP A 39 -9.68 20.26 -12.73
N PHE A 40 -9.39 21.02 -13.80
CA PHE A 40 -8.40 22.10 -13.78
C PHE A 40 -8.77 23.20 -12.79
N MET A 41 -10.02 23.68 -12.82
CA MET A 41 -10.53 24.67 -11.86
C MET A 41 -10.45 24.16 -10.42
N GLN A 42 -10.79 22.88 -10.18
CA GLN A 42 -10.70 22.27 -8.85
C GLN A 42 -9.25 22.20 -8.37
N ARG A 43 -8.29 21.86 -9.24
CA ARG A 43 -6.86 21.85 -8.90
C ARG A 43 -6.32 23.24 -8.63
N LEU A 44 -6.75 24.27 -9.37
CA LEU A 44 -6.40 25.66 -9.06
C LEU A 44 -6.92 26.08 -7.69
N PHE A 45 -8.16 25.70 -7.35
CA PHE A 45 -8.69 25.91 -6.01
C PHE A 45 -7.82 25.24 -4.94
N TYR A 46 -7.43 23.97 -5.15
CA TYR A 46 -6.51 23.29 -4.24
C TYR A 46 -5.14 23.95 -4.13
N VAL A 47 -4.57 24.50 -5.21
CA VAL A 47 -3.32 25.28 -5.14
C VAL A 47 -3.49 26.48 -4.22
N SER A 48 -4.59 27.24 -4.38
CA SER A 48 -4.86 28.41 -3.54
C SER A 48 -5.08 28.02 -2.08
N THR A 49 -5.91 26.99 -1.82
CA THR A 49 -6.16 26.49 -0.46
C THR A 49 -4.88 25.98 0.20
N GLU A 50 -4.08 25.21 -0.53
CA GLU A 50 -2.84 24.64 -0.02
C GLU A 50 -1.81 25.73 0.31
N TYR A 51 -1.72 26.76 -0.53
CA TYR A 51 -0.82 27.89 -0.32
C TYR A 51 -1.21 28.74 0.89
N LEU A 52 -2.51 29.01 1.06
CA LEU A 52 -3.04 29.90 2.09
C LEU A 52 -3.17 29.23 3.47
N ILE A 53 -3.62 27.97 3.50
CA ILE A 53 -3.96 27.26 4.75
C ILE A 53 -2.84 26.30 5.15
N ASN A 54 -2.30 25.56 4.20
CA ASN A 54 -1.40 24.42 4.43
C ASN A 54 0.09 24.76 4.14
N GLY A 55 0.44 26.04 4.08
CA GLY A 55 1.79 26.49 3.74
C GLY A 55 2.88 25.96 4.68
N GLN A 56 2.53 25.52 5.89
CA GLN A 56 3.44 24.91 6.87
C GLN A 56 4.06 23.58 6.42
N TYR A 57 3.43 22.85 5.49
CA TYR A 57 3.96 21.57 4.98
C TYR A 57 5.04 21.77 3.89
N TYR A 58 5.39 23.02 3.57
CA TYR A 58 6.31 23.36 2.49
C TYR A 58 7.42 24.28 2.99
N LEU A 59 8.64 23.99 2.52
CA LEU A 59 9.76 24.92 2.64
C LEU A 59 9.39 26.24 1.96
N LEU A 60 9.80 27.36 2.58
CA LEU A 60 9.48 28.71 2.10
C LEU A 60 10.02 28.97 0.68
N GLU A 61 11.23 28.49 0.39
CA GLU A 61 11.97 28.75 -0.84
C GLU A 61 11.22 28.23 -2.09
N ASP A 62 10.67 27.03 -2.03
CA ASP A 62 10.04 26.35 -3.18
C ASP A 62 8.53 26.13 -3.01
N ARG A 63 7.88 26.83 -2.08
CA ARG A 63 6.49 26.59 -1.70
C ARG A 63 5.55 26.58 -2.90
N ALA A 64 5.51 27.69 -3.65
CA ALA A 64 4.57 27.85 -4.75
C ALA A 64 4.80 26.82 -5.86
N ILE A 65 6.07 26.62 -6.24
CA ILE A 65 6.46 25.69 -7.30
C ILE A 65 6.10 24.25 -6.90
N THR A 66 6.38 23.86 -5.66
CA THR A 66 6.09 22.50 -5.17
C THR A 66 4.59 22.23 -5.11
N ILE A 67 3.80 23.20 -4.63
CA ILE A 67 2.34 23.07 -4.58
C ILE A 67 1.77 22.90 -5.99
N VAL A 68 2.17 23.75 -6.95
CA VAL A 68 1.71 23.66 -8.34
C VAL A 68 2.13 22.32 -8.96
N LYS A 69 3.37 21.89 -8.77
CA LYS A 69 3.85 20.58 -9.27
C LYS A 69 3.03 19.41 -8.72
N ARG A 70 2.69 19.42 -7.42
CA ARG A 70 1.85 18.39 -6.81
C ARG A 70 0.42 18.44 -7.35
N ALA A 71 -0.17 19.63 -7.42
CA ALA A 71 -1.54 19.84 -7.88
C ALA A 71 -1.74 19.43 -9.34
N PHE A 72 -0.73 19.57 -10.20
CA PHE A 72 -0.80 19.20 -11.62
C PHE A 72 0.00 17.93 -11.97
N SER A 73 0.29 17.10 -10.97
CA SER A 73 0.79 15.75 -11.21
C SER A 73 -0.37 14.86 -11.68
N TYR A 74 -0.31 14.44 -12.95
CA TYR A 74 -1.27 13.50 -13.54
C TYR A 74 -0.65 12.11 -13.62
N HIS A 75 -1.47 11.10 -13.32
CA HIS A 75 -1.09 9.71 -13.54
C HIS A 75 -0.89 9.47 -15.05
N HIS A 76 0.11 8.66 -15.43
CA HIS A 76 0.45 8.42 -16.85
C HIS A 76 -0.76 7.99 -17.69
N LYS A 77 -1.63 7.14 -17.15
CA LYS A 77 -2.90 6.73 -17.78
C LYS A 77 -3.79 7.93 -18.16
N ALA A 78 -3.90 8.93 -17.29
CA ALA A 78 -4.68 10.15 -17.57
C ALA A 78 -4.00 11.00 -18.65
N VAL A 79 -2.66 11.11 -18.62
CA VAL A 79 -1.90 11.82 -19.67
C VAL A 79 -2.13 11.19 -21.04
N TYR A 80 -2.04 9.86 -21.15
CA TYR A 80 -2.31 9.17 -22.43
C TYR A 80 -3.75 9.35 -22.91
N LEU A 81 -4.73 9.35 -22.00
CA LEU A 81 -6.11 9.62 -22.34
C LEU A 81 -6.29 11.06 -22.87
N ILE A 82 -5.71 12.06 -22.18
CA ILE A 82 -5.74 13.46 -22.60
C ILE A 82 -5.09 13.61 -23.99
N LEU A 83 -3.92 13.02 -24.21
CA LEU A 83 -3.22 13.07 -25.50
C LEU A 83 -4.02 12.40 -26.62
N GLY A 84 -4.61 11.23 -26.36
CA GLY A 84 -5.44 10.53 -27.35
C GLY A 84 -6.67 11.33 -27.76
N LEU A 85 -7.34 11.98 -26.80
CA LEU A 85 -8.50 12.83 -27.07
C LEU A 85 -8.12 14.16 -27.72
N ALA A 86 -6.97 14.73 -27.37
CA ALA A 86 -6.43 15.90 -28.06
C ALA A 86 -6.10 15.58 -29.53
N PHE A 87 -5.48 14.43 -29.79
CA PHE A 87 -5.22 13.96 -31.15
C PHE A 87 -6.52 13.73 -31.93
N ALA A 88 -7.52 13.09 -31.32
CA ALA A 88 -8.83 12.92 -31.94
C ALA A 88 -9.49 14.27 -32.28
N GLY A 89 -9.41 15.25 -31.38
CA GLY A 89 -9.89 16.61 -31.62
C GLY A 89 -9.16 17.31 -32.77
N LEU A 90 -7.83 17.20 -32.84
CA LEU A 90 -7.03 17.78 -33.93
C LEU A 90 -7.32 17.11 -35.28
N ALA A 91 -7.39 15.78 -35.33
CA ALA A 91 -7.72 15.04 -36.53
C ALA A 91 -9.13 15.40 -37.03
N ARG A 92 -10.09 15.51 -36.11
CA ARG A 92 -11.45 15.91 -36.41
C ARG A 92 -11.53 17.34 -36.93
N PHE A 93 -10.83 18.28 -36.31
CA PHE A 93 -10.69 19.66 -36.78
C PHE A 93 -10.05 19.73 -38.18
N GLY A 94 -9.00 18.94 -38.44
CA GLY A 94 -8.38 18.86 -39.77
C GLY A 94 -9.33 18.33 -40.85
N SER A 95 -10.25 17.43 -40.49
CA SER A 95 -11.24 16.87 -41.42
C SER A 95 -12.45 17.78 -41.67
N THR A 96 -12.90 18.54 -40.66
CA THR A 96 -14.13 19.35 -40.75
C THR A 96 -13.86 20.84 -40.98
N GLY A 97 -12.65 21.32 -40.69
CA GLY A 97 -12.28 22.74 -40.70
C GLY A 97 -13.00 23.57 -39.64
N ASN A 98 -13.78 22.96 -38.75
CA ASN A 98 -14.64 23.67 -37.80
C ASN A 98 -14.39 23.22 -36.37
N LEU A 99 -13.96 24.16 -35.53
CA LEU A 99 -13.66 23.95 -34.11
C LEU A 99 -14.89 24.10 -33.21
N THR A 100 -15.91 24.85 -33.65
CA THR A 100 -17.13 25.11 -32.89
C THR A 100 -17.83 23.84 -32.36
N PRO A 101 -17.97 22.73 -33.12
CA PRO A 101 -18.60 21.52 -32.58
C PRO A 101 -17.77 20.85 -31.47
N LEU A 102 -16.47 21.08 -31.41
CA LEU A 102 -15.58 20.47 -30.41
C LEU A 102 -15.54 21.25 -29.09
N LEU A 103 -15.85 22.54 -29.12
CA LEU A 103 -15.82 23.41 -27.95
C LEU A 103 -17.13 23.33 -27.15
N PRO A 104 -17.07 23.37 -25.81
CA PRO A 104 -18.26 23.42 -24.99
C PRO A 104 -18.96 24.77 -25.11
N ASN A 105 -20.30 24.74 -25.18
CA ASN A 105 -21.11 25.95 -25.05
C ASN A 105 -21.51 26.19 -23.58
N SER A 106 -22.13 27.32 -23.29
CA SER A 106 -22.58 27.70 -21.93
C SER A 106 -23.48 26.64 -21.27
N ALA A 107 -24.33 25.97 -22.05
CA ALA A 107 -25.21 24.91 -21.55
C ALA A 107 -24.44 23.65 -21.13
N HIS A 108 -23.23 23.40 -21.63
CA HIS A 108 -22.40 22.29 -21.13
C HIS A 108 -21.63 22.69 -19.86
N LEU A 109 -21.17 23.94 -19.78
CA LEU A 109 -20.41 24.44 -18.63
C LEU A 109 -21.26 24.49 -17.34
N ILE A 110 -22.59 24.61 -17.44
CA ILE A 110 -23.49 24.58 -16.29
C ILE A 110 -23.43 23.24 -15.51
N TYR A 111 -22.92 22.18 -16.12
CA TYR A 111 -22.78 20.86 -15.48
C TYR A 111 -21.47 20.68 -14.71
N ILE A 112 -20.55 21.65 -14.73
CA ILE A 112 -19.30 21.61 -13.96
C ILE A 112 -19.54 21.33 -12.46
N PRO A 113 -20.51 21.96 -11.78
CA PRO A 113 -20.80 21.67 -10.37
C PRO A 113 -21.15 20.20 -10.09
N LEU A 114 -21.77 19.49 -11.04
CA LEU A 114 -22.06 18.05 -10.87
C LEU A 114 -20.78 17.23 -10.74
N TYR A 115 -19.74 17.56 -11.52
CA TYR A 115 -18.43 16.92 -11.40
C TYR A 115 -17.87 17.09 -9.98
N TRP A 116 -17.90 18.32 -9.45
CA TRP A 116 -17.43 18.58 -8.09
C TRP A 116 -18.26 17.87 -7.02
N ILE A 117 -19.59 17.82 -7.18
CA ILE A 117 -20.47 17.06 -6.28
C ILE A 117 -20.11 15.57 -6.30
N PHE A 118 -19.90 14.98 -7.49
CA PHE A 118 -19.51 13.56 -7.59
C PHE A 118 -18.13 13.28 -6.97
N ARG A 119 -17.17 14.19 -7.15
CA ARG A 119 -15.85 14.09 -6.51
C ARG A 119 -15.95 14.25 -4.99
N TYR A 120 -16.75 15.20 -4.51
CA TYR A 120 -16.97 15.44 -3.09
C TYR A 120 -17.68 14.27 -2.41
N ALA A 121 -18.71 13.72 -3.06
CA ALA A 121 -19.45 12.55 -2.60
C ALA A 121 -18.62 11.25 -2.66
N GLN A 122 -17.40 11.29 -3.23
CA GLN A 122 -16.51 10.15 -3.35
C GLN A 122 -17.18 8.93 -4.01
N LEU A 123 -18.01 9.14 -5.03
CA LEU A 123 -18.85 8.10 -5.63
C LEU A 123 -18.03 6.91 -6.19
N SER A 124 -16.78 7.15 -6.57
CA SER A 124 -15.85 6.11 -7.05
C SER A 124 -15.16 5.30 -5.95
N HIS A 125 -15.24 5.75 -4.70
CA HIS A 125 -14.57 5.10 -3.58
C HIS A 125 -15.46 4.02 -2.94
N SER A 126 -14.83 2.90 -2.61
CA SER A 126 -15.42 1.78 -1.89
C SER A 126 -14.39 1.12 -0.98
N SER A 127 -14.83 0.26 -0.05
CA SER A 127 -13.91 -0.57 0.74
C SER A 127 -12.96 -1.40 -0.14
N LEU A 128 -13.44 -1.87 -1.30
CA LEU A 128 -12.62 -2.57 -2.28
C LEU A 128 -11.52 -1.65 -2.87
N SER A 129 -11.83 -0.38 -3.13
CA SER A 129 -10.82 0.58 -3.60
C SER A 129 -9.70 0.80 -2.57
N TYR A 130 -10.04 0.83 -1.27
CA TYR A 130 -9.05 0.88 -0.19
C TYR A 130 -8.20 -0.38 -0.12
N ALA A 131 -8.82 -1.56 -0.26
CA ALA A 131 -8.09 -2.82 -0.29
C ALA A 131 -7.09 -2.87 -1.47
N HIS A 132 -7.49 -2.42 -2.65
CA HIS A 132 -6.58 -2.31 -3.80
C HIS A 132 -5.42 -1.35 -3.52
N TRP A 133 -5.70 -0.18 -2.96
CA TRP A 133 -4.66 0.79 -2.59
C TRP A 133 -3.66 0.18 -1.60
N ILE A 134 -4.11 -0.44 -0.50
CA ILE A 134 -3.22 -1.10 0.49
C ILE A 134 -2.35 -2.20 -0.14
N ARG A 135 -2.88 -2.92 -1.14
CA ARG A 135 -2.15 -4.01 -1.81
C ARG A 135 -1.05 -3.47 -2.73
N GLU A 136 -1.18 -2.27 -3.26
CA GLU A 136 -0.17 -1.64 -4.12
C GLU A 136 1.16 -1.40 -3.37
N CYS A 137 2.24 -1.22 -4.13
CA CYS A 137 3.59 -1.01 -3.58
C CYS A 137 3.93 0.48 -3.55
N HIS A 138 3.19 1.28 -2.79
CA HIS A 138 3.45 2.71 -2.64
C HIS A 138 4.20 3.06 -1.34
N GLY A 139 4.24 2.16 -0.35
CA GLY A 139 4.99 2.32 0.90
C GLY A 139 4.44 3.37 1.87
N LEU A 140 3.25 3.91 1.57
CA LEU A 140 2.55 4.89 2.40
C LEU A 140 1.45 4.25 3.25
N ASP A 141 1.19 2.95 3.08
CA ASP A 141 0.20 2.23 3.86
C ASP A 141 0.77 1.84 5.23
N TYR A 142 -0.15 1.67 6.18
CA TYR A 142 0.17 1.35 7.57
C TYR A 142 0.96 0.03 7.69
N ALA A 143 0.66 -0.96 6.85
CA ALA A 143 1.28 -2.29 6.91
C ALA A 143 2.74 -2.28 6.43
N ALA A 144 3.02 -1.68 5.28
CA ALA A 144 4.37 -1.54 4.74
C ALA A 144 5.24 -0.68 5.66
N GLY A 145 4.68 0.39 6.23
CA GLY A 145 5.36 1.23 7.22
C GLY A 145 5.77 0.44 8.46
N MET A 146 4.85 -0.33 9.07
CA MET A 146 5.15 -1.19 10.23
C MET A 146 6.22 -2.24 9.93
N ALA A 147 6.08 -2.96 8.81
CA ALA A 147 7.03 -4.00 8.43
C ALA A 147 8.43 -3.41 8.18
N SER A 148 8.51 -2.28 7.48
CA SER A 148 9.78 -1.59 7.21
C SER A 148 10.44 -1.08 8.49
N ASN A 149 9.66 -0.50 9.40
CA ASN A 149 10.15 0.00 10.68
C ASN A 149 10.65 -1.13 11.59
N TYR A 150 9.94 -2.25 11.65
CA TYR A 150 10.38 -3.41 12.42
C TYR A 150 11.63 -4.05 11.82
N PHE A 151 11.68 -4.18 10.51
CA PHE A 151 12.86 -4.71 9.82
C PHE A 151 14.10 -3.83 10.03
N HIS A 152 14.03 -2.54 9.68
CA HIS A 152 15.18 -1.63 9.75
C HIS A 152 15.49 -1.15 11.17
N GLY A 153 14.48 -1.08 12.04
CA GLY A 153 14.58 -0.64 13.42
C GLY A 153 15.08 -1.73 14.36
N TYR A 154 14.78 -3.00 14.07
CA TYR A 154 15.03 -4.12 14.96
C TYR A 154 15.78 -5.27 14.28
N LEU A 155 15.17 -5.99 13.34
CA LEU A 155 15.73 -7.25 12.80
C LEU A 155 17.09 -7.07 12.12
N LYS A 156 17.24 -6.05 11.28
CA LYS A 156 18.51 -5.72 10.61
C LYS A 156 19.63 -5.36 11.60
N LEU A 157 19.28 -4.98 12.82
CA LEU A 157 20.26 -4.69 13.86
C LEU A 157 20.60 -5.90 14.72
N SER A 158 19.59 -6.62 15.18
CA SER A 158 19.74 -7.64 16.22
C SER A 158 20.20 -9.01 15.72
N LEU A 159 20.03 -9.28 14.42
CA LEU A 159 20.28 -10.61 13.86
C LEU A 159 21.64 -10.77 13.19
N PRO A 160 22.05 -9.86 12.27
CA PRO A 160 23.31 -10.03 11.55
C PRO A 160 24.53 -10.07 12.46
N GLU A 161 25.56 -10.78 12.03
CA GLU A 161 26.86 -10.76 12.68
C GLU A 161 27.52 -9.39 12.52
N ARG A 162 27.79 -8.73 13.65
CA ARG A 162 28.55 -7.48 13.69
C ARG A 162 29.69 -7.63 14.69
N GLY A 163 30.93 -7.61 14.20
CA GLY A 163 32.10 -7.80 15.05
C GLY A 163 32.07 -9.13 15.82
N HIS A 164 31.73 -10.22 15.14
CA HIS A 164 31.68 -11.59 15.69
C HIS A 164 30.51 -11.91 16.64
N VAL A 165 29.54 -11.01 16.80
CA VAL A 165 28.34 -11.25 17.62
C VAL A 165 27.09 -11.08 16.74
N GLY A 166 26.46 -12.19 16.38
CA GLY A 166 25.19 -12.28 15.66
C GLY A 166 24.23 -13.28 16.31
N LEU A 167 23.01 -13.43 15.78
CA LEU A 167 22.02 -14.37 16.32
C LEU A 167 22.59 -15.79 16.41
N GLN A 168 23.07 -16.35 15.29
CA GLN A 168 23.57 -17.73 15.26
C GLN A 168 24.71 -17.96 16.26
N LYS A 169 25.62 -16.99 16.41
CA LYS A 169 26.70 -17.10 17.39
C LYS A 169 26.19 -17.10 18.84
N ARG A 170 25.22 -16.23 19.15
CA ARG A 170 24.56 -16.20 20.47
C ARG A 170 23.83 -17.51 20.76
N MET A 171 23.20 -18.11 19.75
CA MET A 171 22.57 -19.42 19.87
C MET A 171 23.59 -20.52 20.14
N GLN A 172 24.71 -20.54 19.40
CA GLN A 172 25.80 -21.49 19.63
C GLN A 172 26.37 -21.39 21.05
N VAL A 173 26.67 -20.18 21.52
CA VAL A 173 27.15 -19.97 22.91
C VAL A 173 26.12 -20.44 23.92
N TYR A 174 24.83 -20.24 23.66
CA TYR A 174 23.77 -20.72 24.53
C TYR A 174 23.69 -22.26 24.58
N GLU A 175 23.82 -22.93 23.44
CA GLU A 175 23.91 -24.41 23.35
C GLU A 175 25.09 -24.93 24.16
N ASP A 176 26.28 -24.36 23.95
CA ASP A 176 27.52 -24.75 24.64
C ASP A 176 27.41 -24.53 26.15
N THR A 177 26.82 -23.41 26.58
CA THR A 177 26.72 -23.03 28.00
C THR A 177 25.70 -23.88 28.76
N HIS A 178 24.56 -24.18 28.13
CA HIS A 178 23.46 -24.89 28.79
C HIS A 178 23.40 -26.38 28.43
N ASN A 179 24.27 -26.86 27.54
CA ASN A 179 24.27 -28.21 26.98
C ASN A 179 22.90 -28.59 26.39
N VAL A 180 22.36 -27.69 25.55
CA VAL A 180 21.05 -27.84 24.89
C VAL A 180 21.19 -27.75 23.38
N ARG A 181 20.10 -28.02 22.64
CA ARG A 181 20.09 -27.93 21.19
C ARG A 181 18.91 -27.11 20.68
N PHE A 182 19.16 -26.17 19.78
CA PHE A 182 18.13 -25.47 19.04
C PHE A 182 17.57 -26.36 17.91
N GLY A 183 16.24 -26.37 17.78
CA GLY A 183 15.57 -27.05 16.67
C GLY A 183 15.70 -26.29 15.35
N LEU A 184 15.97 -24.99 15.41
CA LEU A 184 16.14 -24.12 14.26
C LEU A 184 17.14 -23.01 14.60
N ASN A 185 18.13 -22.79 13.72
CA ASN A 185 19.13 -21.72 13.88
C ASN A 185 18.63 -20.39 13.31
N ARG A 186 17.37 -20.03 13.62
CA ARG A 186 16.71 -18.80 13.17
C ARG A 186 15.82 -18.26 14.28
N LEU A 187 15.58 -16.95 14.25
CA LEU A 187 14.55 -16.32 15.04
C LEU A 187 13.18 -16.60 14.41
N ILE A 188 12.30 -17.24 15.16
CA ILE A 188 10.92 -17.45 14.77
C ILE A 188 10.09 -16.24 15.18
N ILE A 189 9.43 -15.61 14.21
CA ILE A 189 8.52 -14.49 14.45
C ILE A 189 7.09 -14.97 14.21
N LEU A 190 6.32 -15.03 15.29
CA LEU A 190 4.91 -15.39 15.26
C LEU A 190 4.06 -14.20 14.81
N ILE A 191 3.23 -14.43 13.80
CA ILE A 191 2.28 -13.45 13.27
C ILE A 191 0.88 -14.07 13.30
N PRO A 192 0.18 -14.01 14.45
CA PRO A 192 -1.17 -14.53 14.57
C PRO A 192 -2.16 -13.68 13.77
N ASP A 193 -3.23 -14.29 13.26
CA ASP A 193 -4.29 -13.62 12.52
C ASP A 193 -5.18 -12.72 13.40
N GLU A 194 -5.22 -12.95 14.71
CA GLU A 194 -5.83 -12.04 15.68
C GLU A 194 -4.96 -10.81 15.95
N MET A 195 -3.73 -10.78 15.42
CA MET A 195 -2.74 -9.71 15.62
C MET A 195 -2.34 -9.50 17.09
N PHE A 196 -2.72 -10.41 17.97
CA PHE A 196 -2.50 -10.32 19.40
C PHE A 196 -1.60 -11.45 19.90
N VAL A 197 -0.52 -11.08 20.58
CA VAL A 197 0.33 -11.99 21.36
C VAL A 197 0.42 -11.42 22.76
N LYS A 198 0.09 -12.21 23.77
CA LYS A 198 0.27 -11.80 25.18
C LYS A 198 1.75 -11.52 25.48
N GLY A 199 2.05 -10.90 26.62
CA GLY A 199 3.43 -10.63 27.03
C GLY A 199 4.34 -11.87 27.12
N VAL A 200 3.76 -13.08 27.17
CA VAL A 200 4.46 -14.36 27.04
C VAL A 200 3.69 -15.23 26.05
N ILE A 201 4.42 -15.94 25.17
CA ILE A 201 3.85 -16.99 24.31
C ILE A 201 3.43 -18.16 25.21
N GLU A 202 2.13 -18.29 25.46
CA GLU A 202 1.53 -19.39 26.21
C GLU A 202 1.21 -20.54 25.24
N SER A 203 1.80 -21.72 25.47
CA SER A 203 1.51 -22.93 24.70
C SER A 203 1.78 -24.16 25.57
N SER A 204 0.94 -25.19 25.45
CA SER A 204 1.20 -26.49 26.08
C SER A 204 2.44 -27.20 25.51
N LEU A 205 2.93 -26.73 24.36
CA LEU A 205 4.11 -27.26 23.68
C LEU A 205 5.40 -26.53 24.06
N LEU A 206 5.33 -25.37 24.71
CA LEU A 206 6.47 -24.49 24.94
C LEU A 206 6.56 -24.01 26.39
N GLU A 207 7.73 -24.15 26.98
CA GLU A 207 8.10 -23.56 28.27
C GLU A 207 9.11 -22.43 28.06
N LYS A 208 8.93 -21.29 28.71
CA LYS A 208 9.87 -20.17 28.60
C LYS A 208 11.19 -20.53 29.30
N ALA A 209 12.30 -20.38 28.58
CA ALA A 209 13.65 -20.59 29.09
C ALA A 209 14.40 -19.25 29.30
N HIS A 210 15.66 -19.33 29.74
CA HIS A 210 16.52 -18.14 29.82
C HIS A 210 16.74 -17.54 28.43
N PRO A 211 16.67 -16.21 28.27
CA PRO A 211 16.83 -15.56 26.98
C PRO A 211 18.26 -15.68 26.46
N LEU A 212 18.44 -15.41 25.16
CA LEU A 212 19.78 -15.26 24.58
C LEU A 212 20.50 -14.06 25.21
N GLU A 213 21.84 -14.07 25.12
CA GLU A 213 22.67 -12.95 25.54
C GLU A 213 22.20 -11.63 24.90
N THR A 214 22.18 -10.57 25.70
CA THR A 214 21.71 -9.26 25.25
C THR A 214 22.75 -8.60 24.38
N GLN A 215 22.37 -8.22 23.17
CA GLN A 215 23.22 -7.40 22.30
C GLN A 215 22.94 -5.92 22.56
N PHE A 216 23.99 -5.12 22.70
CA PHE A 216 23.88 -3.68 22.90
C PHE A 216 24.36 -2.94 21.64
N ILE A 217 23.54 -2.03 21.11
CA ILE A 217 23.86 -1.25 19.92
C ILE A 217 23.48 0.21 20.15
N ASN A 218 24.44 1.11 19.96
CA ASN A 218 24.20 2.54 19.96
C ASN A 218 23.35 2.95 18.75
N ARG A 219 22.17 3.51 19.00
CA ARG A 219 21.26 4.02 17.98
C ARG A 219 20.52 5.25 18.47
N ALA A 220 20.49 6.28 17.63
CA ALA A 220 19.82 7.55 17.91
C ALA A 220 20.22 8.13 19.29
N GLY A 221 21.53 8.13 19.57
CA GLY A 221 22.09 8.67 20.81
C GLY A 221 21.94 7.81 22.06
N VAL A 222 21.37 6.59 21.96
CA VAL A 222 21.13 5.72 23.11
C VAL A 222 21.69 4.32 22.86
N ASN A 223 22.31 3.72 23.88
CA ASN A 223 22.72 2.32 23.84
C ASN A 223 21.50 1.40 24.04
N ARG A 224 21.01 0.79 22.96
CA ARG A 224 19.78 -0.01 22.95
C ARG A 224 20.10 -1.48 23.19
N SER A 225 19.29 -2.14 24.03
CA SER A 225 19.40 -3.59 24.26
C SER A 225 18.46 -4.37 23.33
N PHE A 226 19.01 -5.41 22.69
CA PHE A 226 18.29 -6.34 21.82
C PHE A 226 18.34 -7.73 22.45
N LYS A 227 17.17 -8.18 22.91
CA LYS A 227 16.98 -9.46 23.60
C LYS A 227 16.01 -10.31 22.80
N HIS A 228 16.27 -11.62 22.75
CA HIS A 228 15.36 -12.60 22.18
C HIS A 228 15.04 -13.66 23.23
N ALA A 229 13.77 -14.02 23.31
CA ALA A 229 13.32 -15.07 24.20
C ALA A 229 13.64 -16.44 23.61
N VAL A 230 13.95 -17.39 24.49
CA VAL A 230 14.13 -18.80 24.15
C VAL A 230 13.01 -19.59 24.80
N TYR A 231 12.47 -20.54 24.06
CA TYR A 231 11.45 -21.47 24.51
C TYR A 231 11.93 -22.89 24.36
N ARG A 232 11.69 -23.71 25.37
CA ARG A 232 11.95 -25.14 25.39
C ARG A 232 10.70 -25.89 24.93
N LEU A 233 10.85 -26.87 24.05
CA LEU A 233 9.76 -27.78 23.71
C LEU A 233 9.48 -28.73 24.88
N THR A 234 8.22 -28.87 25.26
CA THR A 234 7.79 -29.77 26.36
C THR A 234 7.93 -31.24 25.98
N ARG A 235 7.82 -31.55 24.68
CA ARG A 235 7.97 -32.90 24.14
C ARG A 235 9.36 -33.12 23.57
N GLN A 236 9.92 -34.30 23.84
CA GLN A 236 11.13 -34.75 23.18
C GLN A 236 10.83 -35.26 21.77
N ILE A 237 11.75 -34.99 20.85
CA ILE A 237 11.72 -35.51 19.48
C ILE A 237 12.96 -36.38 19.32
N ASN A 238 12.77 -37.67 19.06
CA ASN A 238 13.86 -38.66 18.96
C ASN A 238 14.80 -38.64 20.18
N GLY A 239 14.23 -38.58 21.39
CA GLY A 239 14.99 -38.55 22.64
C GLY A 239 15.73 -37.22 22.94
N THR A 240 15.53 -36.19 22.11
CA THR A 240 16.17 -34.87 22.29
C THR A 240 15.13 -33.80 22.61
N THR A 241 15.38 -33.02 23.66
CA THR A 241 14.61 -31.80 23.96
C THR A 241 15.18 -30.64 23.14
N TYR A 242 14.35 -30.00 22.33
CA TYR A 242 14.78 -28.89 21.48
C TYR A 242 14.34 -27.54 22.04
N TYR A 243 15.13 -26.51 21.73
CA TYR A 243 14.89 -25.12 22.08
C TYR A 243 14.65 -24.28 20.83
N LEU A 244 13.94 -23.17 20.95
CA LEU A 244 13.57 -22.28 19.86
C LEU A 244 13.76 -20.83 20.30
N ALA A 245 14.44 -20.02 19.49
CA ALA A 245 14.42 -18.57 19.64
C ALA A 245 13.12 -18.06 18.98
N MET A 246 12.23 -17.45 19.77
CA MET A 246 10.89 -17.11 19.30
C MET A 246 10.34 -15.84 19.94
N GLU A 247 9.64 -15.04 19.15
CA GLU A 247 8.93 -13.84 19.60
C GLU A 247 7.67 -13.57 18.77
N GLY A 248 6.78 -12.73 19.28
CA GLY A 248 5.64 -12.22 18.49
C GLY A 248 6.04 -10.98 17.70
N ALA A 249 5.42 -10.78 16.53
CA ALA A 249 5.58 -9.55 15.76
C ALA A 249 4.99 -8.36 16.52
N THR A 250 5.83 -7.63 17.27
CA THR A 250 5.43 -6.48 18.09
C THR A 250 4.59 -5.44 17.34
N PRO A 251 4.87 -5.08 16.06
CA PRO A 251 4.02 -4.14 15.33
C PRO A 251 2.57 -4.60 15.18
N MET A 252 2.31 -5.91 15.11
CA MET A 252 0.92 -6.42 15.06
C MET A 252 0.20 -6.20 16.38
N LEU A 253 0.88 -6.39 17.51
CA LEU A 253 0.32 -6.08 18.81
C LEU A 253 0.01 -4.58 18.93
N SER A 254 0.94 -3.71 18.53
CA SER A 254 0.71 -2.26 18.53
C SER A 254 -0.44 -1.85 17.60
N PHE A 255 -0.60 -2.53 16.45
CA PHE A 255 -1.73 -2.32 15.56
C PHE A 255 -3.06 -2.77 16.18
N PHE A 256 -3.08 -3.94 16.83
CA PHE A 256 -4.23 -4.42 17.59
C PHE A 256 -4.63 -3.40 18.67
N GLU A 257 -3.69 -2.92 19.47
CA GLU A 257 -3.94 -1.88 20.49
C GLU A 257 -4.47 -0.60 19.85
N SER A 258 -3.86 -0.16 18.74
CA SER A 258 -4.27 1.05 18.02
C SER A 258 -5.70 0.97 17.48
N MET A 259 -6.14 -0.20 17.01
CA MET A 259 -7.52 -0.43 16.54
C MET A 259 -8.55 -0.47 17.67
N ASN A 260 -8.12 -0.81 18.88
CA ASN A 260 -8.96 -0.94 20.07
C ASN A 260 -8.95 0.31 20.96
N PHE A 261 -8.06 1.27 20.72
CA PHE A 261 -7.98 2.51 21.45
C PHE A 261 -8.70 3.67 20.74
N GLN A 262 -9.60 4.37 21.44
CA GLN A 262 -10.53 5.33 20.85
C GLN A 262 -9.86 6.49 20.09
N LEU A 263 -8.69 6.96 20.53
CA LEU A 263 -8.01 8.10 19.90
C LEU A 263 -7.27 7.74 18.61
N SER A 264 -6.87 6.49 18.44
CA SER A 264 -6.11 6.01 17.28
C SER A 264 -6.95 5.19 16.30
N ALA A 265 -8.05 4.60 16.77
CA ALA A 265 -8.85 3.70 15.99
C ALA A 265 -9.62 4.45 14.89
N THR A 266 -9.50 3.96 13.66
CA THR A 266 -10.35 4.37 12.54
C THR A 266 -11.19 3.21 12.06
N TRP A 267 -12.33 3.49 11.43
CA TRP A 267 -13.17 2.43 10.86
C TRP A 267 -12.41 1.68 9.75
N GLN A 268 -11.56 2.38 8.98
CA GLN A 268 -10.75 1.78 7.92
C GLN A 268 -9.79 0.74 8.48
N MET A 269 -9.14 1.00 9.61
CA MET A 269 -8.24 0.02 10.23
C MET A 269 -8.98 -1.27 10.60
N ARG A 270 -10.19 -1.15 11.17
CA ARG A 270 -11.00 -2.31 11.59
C ARG A 270 -11.52 -3.10 10.40
N GLU A 271 -12.03 -2.41 9.39
CA GLU A 271 -12.55 -3.00 8.16
C GLU A 271 -11.43 -3.68 7.35
N MET A 272 -10.28 -3.02 7.23
CA MET A 272 -9.13 -3.49 6.43
C MET A 272 -8.13 -4.35 7.23
N LYS A 273 -8.45 -4.77 8.45
CA LYS A 273 -7.52 -5.45 9.35
C LYS A 273 -6.82 -6.66 8.71
N ARG A 274 -7.57 -7.45 7.93
CA ARG A 274 -7.05 -8.65 7.24
C ARG A 274 -6.10 -8.28 6.10
N GLU A 275 -6.40 -7.22 5.35
CA GLU A 275 -5.53 -6.71 4.29
C GLU A 275 -4.21 -6.18 4.86
N ILE A 276 -4.30 -5.40 5.94
CA ILE A 276 -3.14 -4.84 6.64
C ILE A 276 -2.26 -5.96 7.20
N TRP A 277 -2.85 -6.96 7.86
CA TRP A 277 -2.13 -8.11 8.41
C TRP A 277 -1.41 -8.92 7.31
N LEU A 278 -2.10 -9.26 6.22
CA LEU A 278 -1.49 -9.99 5.10
C LEU A 278 -0.39 -9.19 4.41
N LYS A 279 -0.60 -7.89 4.19
CA LYS A 279 0.39 -6.99 3.59
C LYS A 279 1.62 -6.87 4.48
N PHE A 280 1.44 -6.75 5.79
CA PHE A 280 2.55 -6.72 6.76
C PHE A 280 3.40 -7.99 6.66
N TYR A 281 2.78 -9.18 6.70
CA TYR A 281 3.50 -10.44 6.54
C TYR A 281 4.27 -10.50 5.22
N LYS A 282 3.60 -10.21 4.10
CA LYS A 282 4.22 -10.30 2.77
C LYS A 282 5.41 -9.35 2.65
N HIS A 283 5.24 -8.10 3.10
CA HIS A 283 6.29 -7.08 3.04
C HIS A 283 7.47 -7.43 3.95
N LEU A 284 7.21 -7.88 5.18
CA LEU A 284 8.27 -8.30 6.11
C LEU A 284 9.02 -9.53 5.57
N LYS A 285 8.31 -10.49 4.96
CA LYS A 285 8.91 -11.66 4.32
C LYS A 285 9.82 -11.26 3.17
N GLU A 286 9.35 -10.35 2.32
CA GLU A 286 10.13 -9.81 1.21
C GLU A 286 11.40 -9.11 1.70
N LEU A 287 11.29 -8.22 2.69
CA LEU A 287 12.46 -7.54 3.29
C LEU A 287 13.46 -8.53 3.88
N SER A 288 12.97 -9.47 4.70
CA SER A 288 13.81 -10.46 5.39
C SER A 288 14.54 -11.36 4.40
N ASN A 289 13.86 -11.78 3.32
CA ASN A 289 14.45 -12.63 2.29
C ASN A 289 15.35 -11.86 1.31
N THR A 290 15.07 -10.60 1.03
CA THR A 290 15.84 -9.84 0.04
C THR A 290 17.19 -9.41 0.62
N TRP A 291 17.21 -8.97 1.89
CA TRP A 291 18.43 -8.48 2.53
C TRP A 291 19.41 -9.63 2.85
N PRO A 292 20.64 -9.62 2.30
CA PRO A 292 21.57 -10.75 2.39
C PRO A 292 21.86 -11.21 3.82
N GLU A 293 22.04 -10.26 4.73
CA GLU A 293 22.46 -10.52 6.12
C GLU A 293 21.35 -11.12 6.99
N THR A 294 20.08 -11.02 6.59
CA THR A 294 18.92 -11.50 7.38
C THR A 294 18.19 -12.67 6.73
N ARG A 295 18.49 -12.99 5.45
CA ARG A 295 17.80 -14.01 4.64
C ARG A 295 17.74 -15.39 5.29
N ARG A 296 18.70 -15.72 6.15
CA ARG A 296 18.79 -17.02 6.83
C ARG A 296 18.63 -16.93 8.34
N GLU A 297 18.28 -15.76 8.85
CA GLU A 297 18.19 -15.49 10.30
C GLU A 297 16.76 -15.45 10.82
N VAL A 298 15.76 -15.33 9.93
CA VAL A 298 14.35 -15.15 10.30
C VAL A 298 13.50 -16.25 9.69
N GLU A 299 12.58 -16.79 10.47
CA GLU A 299 11.48 -17.63 10.01
C GLU A 299 10.16 -17.00 10.44
N LEU A 300 9.28 -16.68 9.48
CA LEU A 300 7.99 -16.07 9.76
C LEU A 300 6.90 -17.16 9.81
N LEU A 301 6.27 -17.32 10.97
CA LEU A 301 5.17 -18.27 11.15
C LEU A 301 3.83 -17.53 11.26
N ILE A 302 2.95 -17.81 10.30
CA ILE A 302 1.55 -17.42 10.39
C ILE A 302 0.82 -18.45 11.24
N LYS A 303 0.10 -17.99 12.25
CA LYS A 303 -0.88 -18.80 12.97
C LYS A 303 -2.26 -18.33 12.57
N GLN A 304 -3.10 -19.26 12.12
CA GLN A 304 -4.52 -19.00 11.87
C GLN A 304 -5.35 -19.59 13.01
N THR A 305 -6.46 -18.91 13.31
CA THR A 305 -7.48 -19.26 14.31
C THR A 305 -7.96 -20.71 14.32
N GLU A 306 -7.87 -21.38 13.18
CA GLU A 306 -8.68 -22.56 12.88
C GLU A 306 -7.95 -23.86 13.24
N ASN A 307 -8.47 -24.50 14.30
CA ASN A 307 -8.23 -25.86 14.80
C ASN A 307 -7.07 -26.04 15.81
N LEU A 308 -7.44 -25.91 17.09
CA LEU A 308 -6.96 -26.75 18.20
C LEU A 308 -8.17 -27.32 18.92
#